data_AF-A0A6C0KSI5-F1
#
_entry.id   AF-A0A6C0KSI5-F1
#
_cell.length_a   1.000
_cell.length_b   1.000
_cell.length_c   1.000
_cell.angle_alpha   90.00
_cell.angle_beta   90.00
_cell.angle_gamma   90.00
#
_symmetry.space_group_name_H-M   'P 1'
#
loop_
_entity.id
_entity.type
_entity.pdbx_description
1 polymer ?
#
loop_
_entity_poly.entity_id
_entity_poly.type
_entity_poly.pdbx_seq_one_letter_code
_entity_poly.pdbx_strand_id
1 'polypeptide(L)'
;MSNELNLQEHYARKKSIVAITGKAILFASMQFAIGSVEMSSKFSVKNFSKDQTTLQHAADALSDYIFIGVVWTLGTCMMFWGNYGMKGAIINFIANFIIMAWIMTSYKGAFEYACVTGNLEYPELFRKRKNVHLGLNQASTAAANQ
;
A
#
# COMPACT_ATOMS: atom_id res chain seq x y z
N MET A 1 -12.25 37.74 -30.72
CA MET A 1 -11.13 36.85 -31.09
C MET A 1 -10.34 36.33 -29.88
N SER A 2 -10.07 37.15 -28.86
CA SER A 2 -9.40 36.73 -27.60
C SER A 2 -10.20 35.75 -26.73
N ASN A 3 -11.54 35.81 -26.74
CA ASN A 3 -12.39 34.95 -25.91
C ASN A 3 -12.50 33.50 -26.43
N GLU A 4 -12.49 33.30 -27.75
CA GLU A 4 -12.56 31.96 -28.34
C GLU A 4 -11.24 31.18 -28.21
N LEU A 5 -10.10 31.88 -28.25
CA LEU A 5 -8.78 31.29 -28.05
C LEU A 5 -8.62 30.76 -26.60
N ASN A 6 -9.11 31.51 -25.62
CA ASN A 6 -9.14 31.09 -24.21
C ASN A 6 -10.02 29.86 -23.99
N LEU A 7 -11.15 29.76 -24.69
CA LEU A 7 -12.04 28.59 -24.62
C LEU A 7 -11.34 27.34 -25.17
N GLN A 8 -10.74 27.43 -26.35
CA GLN A 8 -10.01 26.33 -27.00
C GLN A 8 -8.87 25.79 -26.13
N GLU A 9 -8.04 26.67 -25.55
CA GLU A 9 -6.99 26.26 -24.62
C GLU A 9 -7.53 25.61 -23.35
N HIS A 10 -8.66 26.10 -22.83
CA HIS A 10 -9.31 25.52 -21.66
C HIS A 10 -9.84 24.11 -21.95
N TYR A 11 -10.45 23.89 -23.12
CA TYR A 11 -10.89 22.56 -23.56
C TYR A 11 -9.71 21.61 -23.78
N ALA A 12 -8.63 22.08 -24.41
CA ALA A 12 -7.41 21.28 -24.61
C ALA A 12 -6.75 20.89 -23.27
N ARG A 13 -6.68 21.82 -22.30
CA ARG A 13 -6.19 21.54 -20.94
C ARG A 13 -7.05 20.54 -20.19
N LYS A 14 -8.38 20.67 -20.24
CA LYS A 14 -9.30 19.70 -19.61
C LYS A 14 -9.16 18.31 -20.23
N LYS A 15 -9.10 18.22 -21.56
CA LYS A 15 -8.90 16.95 -22.28
C LYS A 15 -7.57 16.29 -21.91
N SER A 16 -6.52 17.09 -21.75
CA SER A 16 -5.20 16.64 -21.29
C SER A 16 -5.22 16.08 -19.87
N ILE A 17 -5.85 16.78 -18.92
CA ILE A 17 -5.96 16.31 -17.53
C ILE A 17 -6.75 14.99 -17.45
N VAL A 18 -7.87 14.88 -18.16
CA VAL A 18 -8.66 13.63 -18.18
C VAL A 18 -7.84 12.46 -18.72
N ALA A 19 -7.05 12.68 -19.78
CA ALA A 19 -6.18 11.64 -20.32
C ALA A 19 -5.07 11.22 -19.35
N ILE A 20 -4.45 12.19 -18.66
CA ILE A 20 -3.43 11.92 -17.63
C ILE A 20 -4.03 11.11 -16.48
N THR A 21 -5.20 11.50 -15.98
CA THR A 21 -5.90 10.79 -14.90
C THR A 21 -6.29 9.37 -15.34
N GLY A 22 -6.83 9.19 -16.54
CA GLY A 22 -7.17 7.87 -17.06
C GLY A 22 -5.96 6.93 -17.14
N LYS A 23 -4.80 7.45 -17.60
CA LYS A 23 -3.55 6.68 -17.58
C LYS A 23 -3.06 6.38 -16.17
N ALA A 24 -3.12 7.35 -15.26
CA ALA A 24 -2.72 7.14 -13.86
C ALA A 24 -3.56 6.03 -13.20
N ILE A 25 -4.88 6.04 -13.43
CA ILE A 25 -5.78 4.97 -12.96
C ILE A 25 -5.41 3.63 -13.58
N LEU A 26 -5.11 3.57 -14.88
CA LEU A 26 -4.69 2.34 -15.54
C LEU A 26 -3.42 1.75 -14.89
N PHE A 27 -2.39 2.58 -14.68
CA PHE A 27 -1.15 2.14 -14.03
C PHE A 27 -1.36 1.72 -12.56
N ALA A 28 -2.22 2.43 -11.83
CA ALA A 28 -2.59 2.06 -10.47
C ALA A 28 -3.39 0.74 -10.43
N SER A 29 -4.25 0.50 -11.43
CA SER A 29 -4.98 -0.76 -11.61
C SER A 29 -4.04 -1.92 -11.94
N MET A 30 -2.95 -1.68 -12.69
CA MET A 30 -1.91 -2.67 -12.91
C MET A 30 -1.15 -3.00 -11.61
N GLN A 31 -0.83 -1.99 -10.79
CA GLN A 31 -0.25 -2.22 -9.46
C GLN A 31 -1.19 -3.05 -8.57
N PHE A 32 -2.49 -2.79 -8.64
CA PHE A 32 -3.50 -3.59 -7.95
C PHE A 32 -3.53 -5.03 -8.47
N ALA A 33 -3.44 -5.23 -9.79
CA ALA A 33 -3.45 -6.56 -10.40
C ALA A 33 -2.21 -7.37 -9.99
N ILE A 34 -1.01 -6.79 -10.09
CA ILE A 34 0.25 -7.40 -9.62
C ILE A 34 0.10 -7.80 -8.15
N GLY A 35 -0.40 -6.85 -7.34
CA GLY A 35 -0.72 -7.12 -5.95
C GLY A 35 -1.66 -8.28 -5.78
N SER A 36 -2.78 -8.29 -6.48
CA SER A 36 -3.80 -9.34 -6.42
C SER A 36 -3.30 -10.74 -6.80
N VAL A 37 -2.28 -10.87 -7.66
CA VAL A 37 -1.70 -12.19 -7.98
C VAL A 37 -0.88 -12.71 -6.80
N GLU A 38 -0.01 -11.84 -6.26
CA GLU A 38 0.78 -12.07 -5.04
C GLU A 38 -0.13 -12.26 -3.81
N MET A 39 -1.31 -11.62 -3.85
CA MET A 39 -2.30 -11.51 -2.79
C MET A 39 -3.56 -12.35 -2.99
N SER A 40 -3.57 -13.30 -3.91
CA SER A 40 -4.57 -14.39 -3.89
C SER A 40 -4.62 -15.08 -2.50
N SER A 41 -3.58 -14.88 -1.69
CA SER A 41 -3.52 -15.09 -0.24
C SER A 41 -4.68 -14.48 0.57
N LYS A 42 -5.39 -13.43 0.15
CA LYS A 42 -6.53 -12.85 0.91
C LYS A 42 -7.68 -13.85 1.11
N PHE A 43 -7.93 -14.68 0.09
CA PHE A 43 -8.85 -15.79 0.18
C PHE A 43 -8.28 -16.93 1.03
N SER A 44 -6.95 -17.14 0.96
CA SER A 44 -6.23 -18.11 1.79
C SER A 44 -6.21 -17.74 3.28
N VAL A 45 -6.05 -16.47 3.63
CA VAL A 45 -6.11 -15.98 5.03
C VAL A 45 -7.51 -16.16 5.60
N LYS A 46 -8.57 -15.93 4.81
CA LYS A 46 -9.93 -16.13 5.33
C LYS A 46 -10.34 -17.60 5.46
N ASN A 47 -9.81 -18.50 4.62
CA ASN A 47 -10.29 -19.88 4.53
C ASN A 47 -9.28 -20.96 4.96
N PHE A 48 -7.98 -20.65 4.99
CA PHE A 48 -6.89 -21.62 5.22
C PHE A 48 -5.95 -21.29 6.39
N SER A 49 -5.99 -20.09 7.00
CA SER A 49 -5.19 -19.83 8.21
C SER A 49 -5.86 -20.47 9.43
N LYS A 50 -5.71 -21.79 9.54
CA LYS A 50 -6.02 -22.54 10.77
C LYS A 50 -4.87 -22.48 11.78
N ASP A 51 -3.66 -22.16 11.29
CA ASP A 51 -2.42 -22.13 12.06
C ASP A 51 -1.75 -20.75 11.97
N GLN A 52 -1.03 -20.37 13.04
CA GLN A 52 -0.36 -19.07 13.16
C GLN A 52 0.71 -18.84 12.07
N THR A 53 1.38 -19.91 11.63
CA THR A 53 2.42 -19.85 10.60
C THR A 53 1.87 -19.38 9.26
N THR A 54 0.72 -19.92 8.84
CA THR A 54 0.02 -19.51 7.61
C THR A 54 -0.42 -18.05 7.67
N LEU A 55 -0.88 -17.59 8.83
CA LEU A 55 -1.29 -16.21 9.04
C LEU A 55 -0.09 -15.24 8.93
N GLN A 56 1.06 -15.63 9.50
CA GLN A 56 2.29 -14.84 9.44
C GLN A 56 2.86 -14.80 8.01
N HIS A 57 2.92 -15.93 7.30
CA HIS A 57 3.37 -15.95 5.90
C HIS A 57 2.54 -15.06 4.99
N ALA A 58 1.24 -14.95 5.24
CA ALA A 58 0.39 -14.02 4.48
C ALA A 58 0.68 -12.55 4.83
N ALA A 59 1.08 -12.25 6.06
CA ALA A 59 1.51 -10.90 6.46
C ALA A 59 2.88 -10.55 5.85
N ASP A 60 3.79 -11.51 5.79
CA ASP A 60 5.10 -11.35 5.13
C ASP A 60 4.91 -11.06 3.63
N ALA A 61 4.04 -11.82 2.94
CA ALA A 61 3.70 -11.57 1.54
C ALA A 61 3.07 -10.17 1.31
N LEU A 62 2.26 -9.68 2.25
CA LEU A 62 1.75 -8.31 2.20
C LEU A 62 2.88 -7.27 2.36
N SER A 63 3.88 -7.54 3.21
CA SER A 63 5.05 -6.67 3.36
C SER A 63 5.85 -6.57 2.06
N ASP A 64 6.11 -7.72 1.42
CA ASP A 64 6.84 -7.79 0.15
C ASP A 64 6.09 -7.04 -0.96
N TYR A 65 4.76 -7.21 -1.02
CA TYR A 65 3.92 -6.43 -1.93
C TYR A 65 4.04 -4.92 -1.72
N ILE A 66 4.06 -4.44 -0.46
CA ILE A 66 4.20 -3.01 -0.18
C ILE A 66 5.54 -2.49 -0.73
N PHE A 67 6.62 -3.25 -0.58
CA PHE A 67 7.92 -2.90 -1.13
C PHE A 67 7.87 -2.79 -2.67
N ILE A 68 7.32 -3.81 -3.34
CA ILE A 68 7.14 -3.80 -4.80
C ILE A 68 6.25 -2.63 -5.24
N GLY A 69 5.16 -2.36 -4.52
CA GLY A 69 4.25 -1.27 -4.77
C GLY A 69 4.91 0.11 -4.66
N VAL A 70 5.82 0.30 -3.71
CA VAL A 70 6.62 1.53 -3.58
C VAL A 70 7.56 1.70 -4.78
N VAL A 71 8.29 0.65 -5.15
CA VAL A 71 9.20 0.67 -6.31
C VAL A 71 8.42 0.98 -7.60
N TRP A 72 7.26 0.35 -7.79
CA TRP A 72 6.36 0.61 -8.91
C TRP A 72 5.87 2.06 -8.94
N THR A 73 5.45 2.58 -7.77
CA THR A 73 4.98 3.96 -7.64
C THR A 73 6.08 4.94 -8.02
N LEU A 74 7.32 4.71 -7.57
CA LEU A 74 8.47 5.56 -7.94
C LEU A 74 8.75 5.52 -9.45
N GLY A 75 8.78 4.33 -10.05
CA GLY A 75 9.00 4.16 -11.49
C GLY A 75 7.92 4.85 -12.34
N THR A 76 6.65 4.68 -11.98
CA THR A 76 5.54 5.32 -12.69
C THR A 76 5.51 6.84 -12.46
N CYS A 77 5.89 7.33 -11.29
CA CYS A 77 6.02 8.76 -11.04
C CYS A 77 7.12 9.40 -11.91
N MET A 78 8.28 8.75 -12.06
CA MET A 78 9.33 9.20 -12.97
C MET A 78 8.84 9.22 -14.43
N MET A 79 8.14 8.17 -14.86
CA MET A 79 7.56 8.09 -16.20
C MET A 79 6.53 9.21 -16.46
N PHE A 80 5.64 9.47 -15.50
CA PHE A 80 4.64 10.54 -15.63
C PHE A 80 5.26 11.92 -15.55
N TRP A 81 6.32 12.10 -14.77
CA TRP A 81 7.08 13.35 -14.76
C TRP A 81 7.70 13.62 -16.13
N GLY A 82 8.33 12.62 -16.75
CA GLY A 82 8.93 12.77 -18.09
C GLY A 82 7.92 13.10 -19.19
N ASN A 83 6.70 12.56 -19.11
CA ASN A 83 5.68 12.74 -20.16
C ASN A 83 4.75 13.95 -19.94
N TYR A 84 4.46 14.31 -18.68
CA TYR A 84 3.39 15.25 -18.32
C TYR A 84 3.83 16.31 -17.31
N GLY A 85 5.12 16.35 -16.96
CA GLY A 85 5.66 17.25 -15.96
C GLY A 85 5.20 16.92 -14.53
N MET A 86 5.42 17.86 -13.61
CA MET A 86 5.11 17.68 -12.19
C MET A 86 3.63 17.38 -11.92
N LYS A 87 2.72 17.93 -12.72
CA LYS A 87 1.27 17.70 -12.57
C LYS A 87 0.91 16.24 -12.79
N GLY A 88 1.49 15.60 -13.81
CA GLY A 88 1.26 14.17 -14.06
C GLY A 88 1.86 13.29 -12.96
N ALA A 89 3.05 13.64 -12.47
CA ALA A 89 3.69 12.92 -11.36
C ALA A 89 2.82 12.94 -10.10
N ILE A 90 2.26 14.10 -9.73
CA ILE A 90 1.38 14.23 -8.55
C ILE A 90 0.10 13.41 -8.72
N ILE A 91 -0.57 13.51 -9.88
CA ILE A 91 -1.80 12.73 -10.14
C ILE A 91 -1.53 11.23 -10.06
N ASN A 92 -0.43 10.76 -10.65
CA ASN A 92 -0.03 9.36 -10.58
C ASN A 92 0.32 8.92 -9.15
N PHE A 93 1.06 9.74 -8.41
CA PHE A 93 1.40 9.46 -7.02
C PHE A 93 0.15 9.27 -6.15
N ILE A 94 -0.82 10.20 -6.26
CA ILE A 94 -2.08 10.12 -5.51
C ILE A 94 -2.85 8.85 -5.90
N ALA A 95 -2.95 8.54 -7.19
CA ALA A 95 -3.66 7.35 -7.66
C ALA A 95 -3.07 6.05 -7.10
N ASN A 96 -1.74 5.88 -7.20
CA ASN A 96 -1.06 4.69 -6.66
C ASN A 96 -1.14 4.64 -5.13
N PHE A 97 -1.01 5.78 -4.45
CA PHE A 97 -1.14 5.84 -3.00
C PHE A 97 -2.54 5.44 -2.50
N ILE A 98 -3.61 5.90 -3.16
CA ILE A 98 -4.99 5.52 -2.81
C ILE A 98 -5.18 4.00 -2.95
N ILE A 99 -4.71 3.41 -4.04
CA ILE A 99 -4.80 1.97 -4.25
C ILE A 99 -4.01 1.20 -3.18
N MET A 100 -2.78 1.64 -2.88
CA MET A 100 -1.94 0.98 -1.88
C MET A 100 -2.57 1.07 -0.47
N ALA A 101 -3.12 2.24 -0.10
CA ALA A 101 -3.85 2.42 1.14
C ALA A 101 -5.11 1.54 1.22
N TRP A 102 -5.86 1.44 0.13
CA TRP A 102 -7.03 0.57 0.02
C TRP A 102 -6.68 -0.90 0.23
N ILE A 103 -5.58 -1.36 -0.38
CA ILE A 103 -5.12 -2.74 -0.22
C ILE A 103 -4.80 -3.02 1.25
N MET A 104 -4.02 -2.14 1.91
CA MET A 104 -3.65 -2.28 3.31
C MET A 104 -4.87 -2.34 4.25
N THR A 105 -5.84 -1.43 4.09
CA THR A 105 -7.04 -1.42 4.94
C THR A 105 -7.90 -2.66 4.73
N SER A 106 -8.07 -3.08 3.48
CA SER A 106 -8.80 -4.30 3.14
C SER A 106 -8.10 -5.56 3.70
N TYR A 107 -6.77 -5.55 3.81
CA TYR A 107 -6.02 -6.65 4.43
C TYR A 107 -6.15 -6.69 5.94
N LYS A 108 -6.05 -5.53 6.59
CA LYS A 108 -6.26 -5.42 8.04
C LYS A 108 -7.59 -6.05 8.47
N GLY A 109 -8.67 -5.77 7.74
CA GLY A 109 -9.98 -6.37 8.00
C GLY A 109 -10.01 -7.90 7.77
N ALA A 110 -9.24 -8.41 6.81
CA ALA A 110 -9.13 -9.86 6.58
C ALA A 110 -8.35 -10.57 7.70
N PHE A 111 -7.24 -9.99 8.17
CA PHE A 111 -6.47 -10.51 9.29
C PHE A 111 -7.26 -10.47 10.60
N GLU A 112 -7.99 -9.39 10.86
CA GLU A 112 -8.85 -9.28 12.04
C GLU A 112 -9.92 -10.37 12.08
N TYR A 113 -10.59 -10.60 10.95
CA TYR A 113 -11.56 -11.67 10.82
C TYR A 113 -10.95 -13.06 11.09
N ALA A 114 -9.77 -13.34 10.54
CA ALA A 114 -9.07 -14.61 10.75
C ALA A 114 -8.62 -14.81 12.20
N CYS A 115 -8.15 -13.75 12.87
CA CYS A 115 -7.75 -13.81 14.29
C CYS A 115 -8.95 -14.12 15.20
N VAL A 116 -10.08 -13.43 14.99
CA VAL A 116 -11.31 -13.65 15.78
C VAL A 116 -11.88 -15.05 15.54
N THR A 117 -11.87 -15.53 14.30
CA THR A 117 -12.47 -16.83 13.95
C THR A 117 -11.57 -18.01 14.33
N GLY A 118 -10.25 -17.85 14.20
CA GLY A 118 -9.26 -18.90 14.50
C GLY A 118 -8.70 -18.87 15.91
N ASN A 119 -9.07 -17.88 16.75
CA ASN A 119 -8.43 -17.60 18.04
C ASN A 119 -6.90 -17.46 17.92
N LEU A 120 -6.45 -16.80 16.85
CA LEU A 120 -5.04 -16.62 16.48
C LEU A 120 -4.53 -15.23 16.89
N GLU A 121 -3.22 -15.10 17.07
CA GLU A 121 -2.61 -13.81 17.38
C GLU A 121 -2.47 -12.93 16.15
N TYR A 122 -2.64 -11.61 16.35
CA TYR A 122 -2.52 -10.63 15.28
C TYR A 122 -1.09 -10.62 14.70
N PRO A 123 -0.91 -10.70 13.38
CA PRO A 123 0.42 -10.83 12.77
C PRO A 123 1.32 -9.64 13.06
N GLU A 124 2.63 -9.90 13.13
CA GLU A 124 3.62 -8.91 13.59
C GLU A 124 3.62 -7.61 12.77
N LEU A 125 3.29 -7.71 11.48
CA LEU A 125 3.17 -6.57 10.57
C LEU A 125 2.22 -5.48 11.09
N PHE A 126 1.17 -5.88 11.80
CA PHE A 126 0.16 -4.99 12.36
C PHE A 126 0.18 -4.92 13.88
N ARG A 127 0.98 -5.77 14.53
CA ARG A 127 1.18 -5.69 15.98
C ARG A 127 1.86 -4.36 16.26
N LYS A 128 1.14 -3.42 16.87
CA LYS A 128 1.72 -2.18 17.44
C LYS A 128 3.00 -2.60 18.17
N ARG A 129 4.16 -2.07 17.81
CA ARG A 129 5.37 -2.19 18.64
C ARG A 129 5.00 -1.68 20.04
N LYS A 130 4.67 -2.58 20.96
CA LYS A 130 4.75 -2.27 22.39
C LYS A 130 6.22 -1.99 22.62
N ASN A 131 6.52 -0.75 23.00
CA ASN A 131 7.85 -0.22 23.25
C ASN A 131 8.77 -1.28 23.88
N VAL A 132 9.84 -1.60 23.17
CA VAL A 132 11.00 -2.36 23.66
C VAL A 132 11.75 -1.47 24.65
N HIS A 133 11.12 -1.16 25.78
CA HIS A 133 11.71 -0.40 26.89
C HIS A 133 11.52 -1.08 28.25
N LEU A 134 11.06 -2.33 28.29
CA LEU A 134 10.97 -3.12 29.52
C LEU A 134 12.08 -4.16 29.70
N GLY A 135 13.13 -4.13 28.86
CA GLY A 135 14.28 -5.05 28.95
C GLY A 135 15.56 -4.46 29.57
N LEU A 136 15.69 -3.14 29.69
CA LEU A 136 16.95 -2.50 30.14
C LEU A 136 17.02 -2.20 31.64
N ASN A 137 15.91 -2.27 32.38
CA ASN A 137 15.91 -2.02 33.82
C ASN A 137 16.03 -3.27 34.71
N GLN A 138 16.00 -4.48 34.15
CA GLN A 138 16.25 -5.72 34.92
C GLN A 138 17.70 -6.22 34.84
N ALA A 139 18.47 -5.78 33.85
CA ALA A 139 19.90 -6.12 33.77
C ALA A 139 20.78 -5.26 34.70
N SER A 140 20.31 -4.08 35.11
CA SER A 140 21.05 -3.16 36.00
C SER A 140 20.95 -3.54 37.48
N THR A 141 19.83 -4.10 37.93
CA THR A 141 19.63 -4.52 39.33
C THR A 141 20.28 -5.86 39.67
N ALA A 142 20.60 -6.70 38.68
CA ALA A 142 21.34 -7.95 38.91
C ALA A 142 22.85 -7.72 39.09
N ALA A 143 23.39 -6.60 38.57
CA ALA A 143 24.81 -6.25 38.68
C ALA A 143 25.17 -5.44 39.93
N ALA A 144 24.17 -4.97 40.71
CA ALA A 144 24.38 -4.17 41.92
C ALA A 144 24.38 -5.01 43.23
N ASN A 145 24.20 -6.32 43.14
CA ASN A 145 24.23 -7.26 44.27
C ASN A 145 25.39 -8.27 44.19
N GLN A 146 26.49 -7.90 43.52
CA GLN A 146 27.78 -8.60 43.61
C GLN A 146 28.81 -7.71 44.28
#